data_AF-A0A6A6K1Y5-F1
#
_entry.id   AF-A0A6A6K1Y5-F1
#
_cell.length_a   1.000
_cell.length_b   1.000
_cell.length_c   1.000
_cell.angle_alpha   90.00
_cell.angle_beta   90.00
_cell.angle_gamma   90.00
#
_symmetry.space_group_name_H-M   'P 1'
#
loop_
_entity.id
_entity.type
_entity.pdbx_description
1 polymer ?
#
loop_
_entity_poly.entity_id
_entity_poly.type
_entity_poly.pdbx_seq_one_letter_code
_entity_poly.pdbx_strand_id
1 'polypeptide(L)'
;MNYQNIMSQIITTAIEKRGQPENYSKGRKKMSRPGLHLHHIIPVSMGGSDDGSNIVIVTPREHFIIHWMLHRIYGGKMTVAFRMMIDGKYTTYRKINSKLYEKLVTEGIEQRTADESWRKKNAEAVRRTVKTQSWIESNKHALEKMHNDPQAKANHAKAMRERSQDPKWIAMHKEHLKNMHASESYRENHRIAMEKLRTCEKFQAGAKERGARLKDSNVWKEAIRKSSMKKRKPVIGINLNDGAIACFVGSQESNAAGFSDSKITCVVKGKRPTHKGHTWRYATYEEVEQYRPGHEWLELNKPT
;
A
#
# COMPACT_ATOMS: atom_id res chain seq x y z
N MET A 1 0.14 42.29 -30.93
CA MET A 1 0.47 41.23 -29.95
C MET A 1 -0.08 39.91 -30.49
N ASN A 2 0.77 38.90 -30.70
CA ASN A 2 0.33 37.62 -31.27
C ASN A 2 -0.26 36.73 -30.15
N TYR A 3 -1.57 36.84 -29.95
CA TYR A 3 -2.28 36.10 -28.90
C TYR A 3 -2.22 34.58 -29.10
N GLN A 4 -2.18 34.09 -30.33
CA GLN A 4 -2.07 32.66 -30.63
C GLN A 4 -0.73 32.10 -30.12
N ASN A 5 0.38 32.79 -30.41
CA ASN A 5 1.70 32.36 -29.95
C ASN A 5 1.80 32.32 -28.42
N ILE A 6 1.26 33.35 -27.73
CA ILE A 6 1.30 33.40 -26.26
C ILE A 6 0.44 32.29 -25.66
N MET A 7 -0.75 32.05 -26.22
CA MET A 7 -1.62 30.95 -25.78
C MET A 7 -0.94 29.59 -25.96
N SER A 8 -0.31 29.35 -27.12
CA SER A 8 0.45 28.13 -27.37
C SER A 8 1.59 27.95 -26.37
N GLN A 9 2.33 29.01 -26.05
CA GLN A 9 3.38 28.96 -25.02
C GLN A 9 2.82 28.58 -23.64
N ILE A 10 1.71 29.18 -23.21
CA ILE A 10 1.06 28.84 -21.93
C ILE A 10 0.65 27.36 -21.91
N ILE A 11 0.05 26.87 -23.00
CA ILE A 11 -0.37 25.47 -23.11
C ILE A 11 0.84 24.53 -23.06
N THR A 12 1.90 24.79 -23.82
CA THR A 12 3.12 23.98 -23.83
C THR A 12 3.75 23.93 -22.43
N THR A 13 3.92 25.08 -21.78
CA THR A 13 4.44 25.14 -20.41
C THR A 13 3.53 24.38 -19.42
N ALA A 14 2.21 24.41 -19.61
CA ALA A 14 1.28 23.68 -18.76
C ALA A 14 1.40 22.16 -18.95
N ILE A 15 1.57 21.68 -20.18
CA ILE A 15 1.82 20.27 -20.49
C ILE A 15 3.12 19.82 -19.83
N GLU A 16 4.20 20.60 -19.95
CA GLU A 16 5.50 20.27 -19.34
C GLU A 16 5.41 20.21 -17.80
N LYS A 17 4.73 21.17 -17.18
CA LYS A 17 4.67 21.28 -15.70
C LYS A 17 3.67 20.34 -15.05
N ARG A 18 2.53 20.10 -15.70
CA ARG A 18 1.38 19.40 -15.08
C ARG A 18 0.85 18.23 -15.90
N GLY A 19 1.28 18.10 -17.15
CA GLY A 19 0.88 17.01 -18.03
C GLY A 19 -0.57 17.08 -18.49
N GLN A 20 -1.00 15.95 -19.02
CA GLN A 20 -2.36 15.68 -19.46
C GLN A 20 -3.04 14.72 -18.48
N PRO A 21 -4.38 14.69 -18.41
CA PRO A 21 -5.06 13.75 -17.53
C PRO A 21 -4.83 12.29 -17.95
N GLU A 22 -4.20 11.50 -17.07
CA GLU A 22 -3.90 10.08 -17.31
C GLU A 22 -5.14 9.20 -17.54
N ASN A 23 -6.30 9.60 -17.02
CA ASN A 23 -7.55 8.83 -17.07
C ASN A 23 -8.77 9.72 -17.39
N TYR A 24 -8.70 10.48 -18.49
CA TYR A 24 -9.86 11.25 -18.96
C TYR A 24 -10.93 10.33 -19.54
N SER A 25 -12.17 10.44 -19.05
CA SER A 25 -13.33 9.83 -19.70
C SER A 25 -14.50 10.81 -19.70
N LYS A 26 -15.28 10.83 -20.79
CA LYS A 26 -16.40 11.75 -21.01
C LYS A 26 -17.40 11.81 -19.84
N GLY A 27 -17.53 10.72 -19.07
CA GLY A 27 -18.42 10.60 -17.92
C GLY A 27 -17.77 10.83 -16.54
N ARG A 28 -16.44 10.91 -16.44
CA ARG A 28 -15.71 11.25 -15.21
C ARG A 28 -14.82 12.46 -15.46
N LYS A 29 -15.42 13.65 -15.46
CA LYS A 29 -14.69 14.93 -15.32
C LYS A 29 -14.15 15.06 -13.90
N LYS A 30 -13.28 14.14 -13.48
CA LYS A 30 -12.60 14.23 -12.20
C LYS A 30 -11.52 15.28 -12.37
N MET A 31 -11.63 16.38 -11.60
CA MET A 31 -10.56 17.36 -11.46
C MET A 31 -9.27 16.58 -11.18
N SER A 32 -8.25 16.71 -12.02
CA SER A 32 -7.01 15.93 -11.86
C SER A 32 -6.37 16.22 -10.50
N ARG A 33 -6.58 17.43 -9.97
CA ARG A 33 -6.19 17.89 -8.63
C ARG A 33 -7.15 19.00 -8.16
N PRO A 34 -7.44 19.12 -6.85
CA PRO A 34 -8.17 20.26 -6.31
C PRO A 34 -7.48 21.57 -6.73
N GLY A 35 -8.26 22.55 -7.20
CA GLY A 35 -7.73 23.88 -7.55
C GLY A 35 -7.13 24.01 -8.95
N LEU A 36 -7.18 22.96 -9.78
CA LEU A 36 -6.76 23.01 -11.19
C LEU A 36 -7.96 22.84 -12.13
N HIS A 37 -7.82 23.35 -13.34
CA HIS A 37 -8.83 23.25 -14.40
C HIS A 37 -8.33 22.37 -15.54
N LEU A 38 -9.27 21.71 -16.22
CA LEU A 38 -9.02 21.03 -17.48
C LEU A 38 -9.41 21.97 -18.61
N HIS A 39 -8.51 22.14 -19.58
CA HIS A 39 -8.72 22.98 -20.75
C HIS A 39 -8.44 22.18 -22.03
N HIS A 40 -9.30 22.35 -23.05
CA HIS A 40 -9.08 21.72 -24.35
C HIS A 40 -7.99 22.47 -25.13
N ILE A 41 -6.93 21.79 -25.58
CA ILE A 41 -5.86 22.41 -26.38
C ILE A 41 -6.45 23.08 -27.63
N ILE A 42 -7.30 22.34 -28.35
CA ILE A 42 -8.17 22.86 -29.40
C ILE A 42 -9.61 22.79 -28.90
N PRO A 43 -10.35 23.91 -28.78
CA PRO A 43 -11.74 23.87 -28.33
C PRO A 43 -12.62 22.98 -29.21
N VAL A 44 -13.56 22.24 -28.60
CA VAL A 44 -14.50 21.37 -29.35
C VAL A 44 -15.34 22.16 -30.36
N SER A 45 -15.71 23.40 -30.01
CA SER A 45 -16.42 24.30 -30.92
C SER A 45 -15.63 24.70 -32.17
N MET A 46 -14.32 24.41 -32.18
CA MET A 46 -13.39 24.65 -33.28
C MET A 46 -12.88 23.32 -33.89
N GLY A 47 -13.57 22.21 -33.64
CA GLY A 47 -13.22 20.90 -34.22
C GLY A 47 -12.22 20.08 -33.40
N GLY A 48 -11.86 20.51 -32.19
CA GLY A 48 -11.04 19.70 -31.29
C GLY A 48 -11.78 18.47 -30.75
N SER A 49 -11.03 17.39 -30.47
CA SER A 49 -11.59 16.18 -29.88
C SER A 49 -11.86 16.35 -28.37
N ASP A 50 -12.74 15.52 -27.82
CA ASP A 50 -12.99 15.45 -26.38
C ASP A 50 -12.35 14.20 -25.77
N ASP A 51 -11.05 14.04 -26.01
CA ASP A 51 -10.22 12.96 -25.47
C ASP A 51 -9.09 13.53 -24.59
N GLY A 52 -8.44 12.68 -23.81
CA GLY A 52 -7.37 13.11 -22.89
C GLY A 52 -6.15 13.72 -23.59
N SER A 53 -5.91 13.39 -24.87
CA SER A 53 -4.79 13.93 -25.65
C SER A 53 -5.02 15.36 -26.13
N ASN A 54 -6.27 15.80 -26.20
CA ASN A 54 -6.64 17.19 -26.46
C ASN A 54 -6.95 17.97 -25.16
N ILE A 55 -6.60 17.45 -23.98
CA ILE A 55 -6.81 18.13 -22.69
C ILE A 55 -5.47 18.45 -22.03
N VAL A 56 -5.37 19.64 -21.44
CA VAL A 56 -4.24 20.07 -20.61
C VAL A 56 -4.71 20.49 -19.23
N ILE A 57 -3.89 20.24 -18.21
CA ILE A 57 -4.13 20.65 -16.83
C ILE A 57 -3.53 22.06 -16.61
N VAL A 58 -4.38 23.04 -16.36
CA VAL A 58 -4.02 24.46 -16.19
C VAL A 58 -4.44 25.00 -14.83
N THR A 59 -3.78 26.06 -14.38
CA THR A 59 -4.24 26.81 -13.19
C THR A 59 -5.48 27.63 -13.53
N PRO A 60 -6.26 28.07 -12.52
CA PRO A 60 -7.40 28.96 -12.77
C PRO A 60 -6.99 30.25 -13.50
N ARG A 61 -5.82 30.79 -13.17
CA ARG A 61 -5.27 31.98 -13.82
C ARG A 61 -4.95 31.74 -15.29
N GLU A 62 -4.26 30.65 -15.60
CA GLU A 62 -3.93 30.27 -16.98
C GLU A 62 -5.21 30.02 -17.79
N HIS A 63 -6.17 29.27 -17.21
CA HIS A 63 -7.47 29.00 -17.84
C HIS A 63 -8.21 30.30 -18.22
N PHE A 64 -8.21 31.28 -17.32
CA PHE A 64 -8.81 32.58 -17.55
C PHE A 64 -8.13 33.33 -18.70
N ILE A 65 -6.79 33.36 -18.70
CA ILE A 65 -6.01 34.07 -19.72
C ILE A 65 -6.26 33.44 -21.10
N ILE A 66 -6.26 32.11 -21.18
CA ILE A 66 -6.50 31.40 -22.44
C ILE A 66 -7.90 31.72 -22.98
N HIS A 67 -8.96 31.58 -22.17
CA HIS A 67 -10.31 31.89 -22.64
C HIS A 67 -10.52 33.38 -22.97
N TRP A 68 -9.86 34.29 -22.25
CA TRP A 68 -9.86 35.70 -22.61
C TRP A 68 -9.21 35.92 -24.00
N MET A 69 -8.06 35.31 -24.27
CA MET A 69 -7.41 35.39 -25.60
C MET A 69 -8.27 34.76 -26.69
N LEU A 70 -8.84 33.57 -26.46
CA LEU A 70 -9.73 32.89 -27.40
C LEU A 70 -10.94 33.74 -27.75
N HIS A 71 -11.55 34.39 -26.76
CA HIS A 71 -12.63 35.34 -26.97
C HIS A 71 -12.19 36.53 -27.84
N ARG A 72 -10.99 37.09 -27.61
CA ARG A 72 -10.47 38.22 -28.38
C ARG A 72 -10.13 37.86 -29.83
N ILE A 73 -9.69 36.64 -30.10
CA ILE A 73 -9.32 36.19 -31.44
C ILE A 73 -10.55 35.76 -32.24
N TYR A 74 -11.40 34.89 -31.66
CA TYR A 74 -12.43 34.18 -32.41
C TYR A 74 -13.86 34.67 -32.12
N GLY A 75 -14.10 35.34 -30.98
CA GLY A 75 -15.43 35.78 -30.59
C GLY A 75 -16.47 34.64 -30.49
N GLY A 76 -17.73 34.95 -30.76
CA GLY A 76 -18.83 33.96 -30.86
C GLY A 76 -18.92 33.00 -29.67
N LYS A 77 -18.79 31.70 -29.94
CA LYS A 77 -18.84 30.64 -28.92
C LYS A 77 -17.74 30.80 -27.84
N MET A 78 -16.59 31.38 -28.18
CA MET A 78 -15.53 31.66 -27.20
C MET A 78 -15.87 32.82 -26.28
N THR A 79 -16.64 33.81 -26.76
CA THR A 79 -17.22 34.86 -25.90
C THR A 79 -18.13 34.25 -24.85
N VAL A 80 -19.01 33.33 -25.27
CA VAL A 80 -19.92 32.64 -24.35
C VAL A 80 -19.14 31.80 -23.35
N ALA A 81 -18.14 31.03 -23.79
CA ALA A 81 -17.31 30.22 -22.90
C ALA A 81 -16.56 31.07 -21.86
N PHE A 82 -15.93 32.18 -22.28
CA PHE A 82 -15.27 33.10 -21.36
C PHE A 82 -16.26 33.75 -20.39
N ARG A 83 -17.42 34.19 -20.89
CA ARG A 83 -18.49 34.76 -20.07
C ARG A 83 -19.01 33.77 -19.03
N MET A 84 -19.17 32.49 -19.37
CA MET A 84 -19.55 31.45 -18.42
C MET A 84 -18.52 31.22 -17.29
N MET A 85 -17.24 31.59 -17.49
CA MET A 85 -16.25 31.53 -16.42
C MET A 85 -16.43 32.64 -15.38
N ILE A 86 -16.91 33.80 -15.81
CA ILE A 86 -17.01 35.02 -14.99
C ILE A 86 -18.43 35.30 -14.49
N ASP A 87 -19.45 34.83 -15.20
CA ASP A 87 -20.84 35.03 -14.84
C ASP A 87 -21.26 34.15 -13.64
N GLY A 88 -22.42 34.47 -13.06
CA GLY A 88 -22.97 33.82 -11.88
C GLY A 88 -22.25 34.23 -10.59
N LYS A 89 -21.32 33.41 -10.10
CA LYS A 89 -20.72 33.57 -8.76
C LYS A 89 -19.85 34.80 -8.59
N TYR A 90 -19.43 35.42 -9.68
CA TYR A 90 -18.50 36.53 -9.67
C TYR A 90 -19.10 37.83 -10.22
N THR A 91 -20.41 37.86 -10.51
CA THR A 91 -21.12 39.03 -11.07
C THR A 91 -21.16 40.23 -10.13
N THR A 92 -20.96 40.01 -8.83
CA THR A 92 -20.83 41.07 -7.82
C THR A 92 -19.53 41.88 -7.97
N TYR A 93 -18.52 41.34 -8.68
CA TYR A 93 -17.27 42.04 -8.93
C TYR A 93 -17.35 42.87 -10.22
N ARG A 94 -17.21 44.19 -10.10
CA ARG A 94 -17.29 45.12 -11.23
C ARG A 94 -16.27 44.86 -12.34
N LYS A 95 -15.08 44.35 -11.99
CA LYS A 95 -14.02 43.96 -12.93
C LYS A 95 -13.26 42.73 -12.42
N ILE A 96 -13.23 41.67 -13.20
CA ILE A 96 -12.48 40.45 -12.90
C ILE A 96 -11.22 40.40 -13.76
N ASN A 97 -10.07 40.31 -13.11
CA ASN A 97 -8.79 40.02 -13.76
C ASN A 97 -8.34 38.60 -13.42
N SER A 98 -7.30 38.11 -14.10
CA SER A 98 -6.83 36.73 -13.96
C SER A 98 -6.34 36.38 -12.55
N LYS A 99 -5.75 37.33 -11.82
CA LYS A 99 -5.32 37.13 -10.42
C LYS A 99 -6.50 37.06 -9.46
N LEU A 100 -7.49 37.95 -9.64
CA LEU A 100 -8.71 37.93 -8.83
C LEU A 100 -9.50 36.64 -9.08
N TYR A 101 -9.61 36.20 -10.33
CA TYR A 101 -10.26 34.94 -10.66
C TYR A 101 -9.60 33.75 -9.95
N GLU A 102 -8.27 33.66 -10.00
CA GLU A 102 -7.52 32.62 -9.29
C GLU A 102 -7.77 32.64 -7.79
N LYS A 103 -7.69 33.81 -7.16
CA LYS A 103 -7.97 33.99 -5.74
C LYS A 103 -9.38 33.49 -5.38
N LEU A 104 -10.40 33.92 -6.13
CA LEU A 104 -11.79 33.57 -5.85
C LEU A 104 -12.07 32.07 -6.07
N VAL A 105 -11.39 31.42 -7.03
CA VAL A 105 -11.49 29.97 -7.21
C VAL A 105 -10.88 29.24 -6.02
N THR A 106 -9.70 29.64 -5.56
CA THR A 106 -9.03 29.04 -4.40
C THR A 106 -9.86 29.21 -3.13
N GLU A 107 -10.28 30.44 -2.80
CA GLU A 107 -11.13 30.72 -1.64
C GLU A 107 -12.44 29.92 -1.69
N GLY A 108 -13.06 29.85 -2.87
CA GLY A 108 -14.29 29.10 -3.05
C GLY A 108 -14.12 27.58 -2.90
N ILE A 109 -12.92 27.04 -3.11
CA ILE A 109 -12.59 25.63 -2.83
C ILE A 109 -12.37 25.46 -1.33
N GLU A 110 -11.57 26.32 -0.72
CA GLU A 110 -11.28 26.30 0.72
C GLU A 110 -12.56 26.36 1.55
N GLN A 111 -13.44 27.31 1.27
CA GLN A 111 -14.75 27.45 1.93
C GLN A 111 -15.58 26.18 1.81
N ARG A 112 -15.66 25.57 0.61
CA ARG A 112 -16.38 24.31 0.40
C ARG A 112 -15.77 23.15 1.17
N THR A 113 -14.44 23.08 1.23
CA THR A 113 -13.73 22.01 1.95
C THR A 113 -13.78 22.19 3.46
N ALA A 114 -13.91 23.43 3.96
CA ALA A 114 -14.07 23.74 5.37
C ALA A 114 -15.52 23.52 5.86
N ASP A 115 -16.51 23.68 4.98
CA ASP A 115 -17.93 23.47 5.30
C ASP A 115 -18.25 21.99 5.58
N GLU A 116 -18.52 21.69 6.86
CA GLU A 116 -18.88 20.35 7.30
C GLU A 116 -20.15 19.80 6.64
N SER A 117 -21.18 20.63 6.46
CA SER A 117 -22.44 20.25 5.84
C SER A 117 -22.21 19.84 4.39
N TRP A 118 -21.41 20.63 3.66
CA TRP A 118 -21.01 20.28 2.30
C TRP A 118 -20.25 18.95 2.25
N ARG A 119 -19.26 18.74 3.14
CA ARG A 119 -18.51 17.48 3.20
C ARG A 119 -19.41 16.27 3.44
N LYS A 120 -20.35 16.37 4.38
CA LYS A 120 -21.30 15.28 4.70
C LYS A 120 -22.17 14.95 3.51
N LYS A 121 -22.80 15.95 2.89
CA LYS A 121 -23.64 15.77 1.69
C LYS A 121 -22.85 15.21 0.51
N ASN A 122 -21.63 15.70 0.29
CA ASN A 122 -20.77 15.20 -0.78
C ASN A 122 -20.34 13.74 -0.53
N ALA A 123 -19.96 13.40 0.71
CA ALA A 123 -19.61 12.02 1.07
C ALA A 123 -20.80 11.07 0.89
N GLU A 124 -22.01 11.50 1.26
CA GLU A 124 -23.23 10.72 1.05
C GLU A 124 -23.56 10.53 -0.43
N ALA A 125 -23.46 11.60 -1.24
CA ALA A 125 -23.65 11.53 -2.68
C ALA A 125 -22.67 10.54 -3.32
N VAL A 126 -21.38 10.64 -2.97
CA VAL A 126 -20.35 9.68 -3.43
C VAL A 126 -20.70 8.25 -2.99
N ARG A 127 -21.09 8.04 -1.72
CA ARG A 127 -21.50 6.72 -1.21
C ARG A 127 -22.69 6.14 -1.98
N ARG A 128 -23.64 6.97 -2.41
CA ARG A 128 -24.76 6.53 -3.26
C ARG A 128 -24.26 6.14 -4.64
N THR A 129 -23.43 6.96 -5.28
CA THR A 129 -22.91 6.69 -6.63
C THR A 129 -22.09 5.40 -6.68
N VAL A 130 -21.19 5.16 -5.71
CA VAL A 130 -20.34 3.95 -5.72
C VAL A 130 -21.11 2.64 -5.54
N LYS A 131 -22.35 2.71 -5.04
CA LYS A 131 -23.25 1.55 -4.92
C LYS A 131 -24.07 1.28 -6.18
N THR A 132 -24.07 2.20 -7.15
CA THR A 132 -24.83 2.00 -8.40
C THR A 132 -24.17 0.92 -9.25
N GLN A 133 -25.00 0.06 -9.87
CA GLN A 133 -24.52 -1.04 -10.70
C GLN A 133 -23.62 -0.55 -11.84
N SER A 134 -24.02 0.53 -12.52
CA SER A 134 -23.24 1.16 -13.59
C SER A 134 -21.84 1.60 -13.11
N TRP A 135 -21.73 2.17 -11.90
CA TRP A 135 -20.43 2.53 -11.35
C TRP A 135 -19.59 1.29 -11.03
N ILE A 136 -20.19 0.27 -10.43
CA ILE A 136 -19.52 -0.99 -10.09
C ILE A 136 -18.94 -1.65 -11.34
N GLU A 137 -19.71 -1.76 -12.43
CA GLU A 137 -19.27 -2.35 -13.69
C GLU A 137 -18.16 -1.54 -14.36
N SER A 138 -18.35 -0.22 -14.49
CA SER A 138 -17.33 0.68 -15.03
C SER A 138 -16.04 0.66 -14.21
N ASN A 139 -16.16 0.62 -12.87
CA ASN A 139 -15.01 0.59 -11.99
C ASN A 139 -14.32 -0.78 -11.97
N LYS A 140 -15.07 -1.88 -12.11
CA LYS A 140 -14.52 -3.24 -12.24
C LYS A 140 -13.59 -3.31 -13.46
N HIS A 141 -14.04 -2.85 -14.62
CA HIS A 141 -13.22 -2.87 -15.84
C HIS A 141 -11.95 -2.02 -15.70
N ALA A 142 -12.07 -0.84 -15.10
CA ALA A 142 -10.92 0.02 -14.83
C ALA A 142 -9.92 -0.62 -13.85
N LEU A 143 -10.42 -1.23 -12.76
CA LEU A 143 -9.60 -1.96 -11.80
C LEU A 143 -8.94 -3.18 -12.41
N GLU A 144 -9.63 -3.94 -13.24
CA GLU A 144 -9.07 -5.09 -13.98
C GLU A 144 -7.92 -4.64 -14.88
N LYS A 145 -8.09 -3.54 -15.61
CA LYS A 145 -7.02 -2.97 -16.45
C LYS A 145 -5.80 -2.59 -15.61
N MET A 146 -5.97 -1.89 -14.49
CA MET A 146 -4.87 -1.52 -13.59
C MET A 146 -4.21 -2.75 -12.93
N HIS A 147 -5.03 -3.72 -12.48
CA HIS A 147 -4.55 -4.96 -11.88
C HIS A 147 -3.93 -5.92 -12.88
N ASN A 148 -4.04 -5.68 -14.18
CA ASN A 148 -3.38 -6.49 -15.20
C ASN A 148 -2.20 -5.78 -15.85
N ASP A 149 -2.06 -4.46 -15.69
CA ASP A 149 -0.90 -3.71 -16.15
C ASP A 149 0.40 -4.16 -15.44
N PRO A 150 1.37 -4.73 -16.20
CA PRO A 150 2.65 -5.16 -15.64
C PRO A 150 3.43 -4.03 -14.98
N GLN A 151 3.38 -2.82 -15.53
CA GLN A 151 4.15 -1.69 -15.00
C GLN A 151 3.57 -1.22 -13.67
N ALA A 152 2.24 -1.10 -13.57
CA ALA A 152 1.57 -0.79 -12.31
C ALA A 152 1.88 -1.82 -11.22
N LYS A 153 1.87 -3.13 -11.56
CA LYS A 153 2.26 -4.20 -10.62
C LYS A 153 3.70 -4.06 -10.14
N ALA A 154 4.63 -3.84 -11.08
CA ALA A 154 6.05 -3.70 -10.76
C ALA A 154 6.30 -2.50 -9.85
N ASN A 155 5.69 -1.35 -10.17
CA ASN A 155 5.77 -0.14 -9.37
C ASN A 155 5.19 -0.35 -7.96
N HIS A 156 4.03 -0.99 -7.85
CA HIS A 156 3.42 -1.30 -6.56
C HIS A 156 4.31 -2.24 -5.73
N ALA A 157 4.85 -3.31 -6.34
CA ALA A 157 5.74 -4.24 -5.66
C ALA A 157 7.03 -3.55 -5.17
N LYS A 158 7.62 -2.68 -6.00
CA LYS A 158 8.78 -1.86 -5.64
C LYS A 158 8.47 -0.95 -4.44
N ALA A 159 7.38 -0.19 -4.51
CA ALA A 159 6.97 0.72 -3.44
C ALA A 159 6.69 -0.03 -2.12
N MET A 160 6.08 -1.22 -2.18
CA MET A 160 5.84 -2.05 -1.00
C MET A 160 7.14 -2.59 -0.40
N ARG A 161 8.13 -2.97 -1.23
CA ARG A 161 9.46 -3.42 -0.77
C ARG A 161 10.22 -2.28 -0.10
N GLU A 162 10.32 -1.12 -0.74
CA GLU A 162 11.00 0.06 -0.19
C GLU A 162 10.39 0.46 1.15
N ARG A 163 9.05 0.51 1.23
CA ARG A 163 8.34 0.79 2.47
C ARG A 163 8.59 -0.25 3.56
N SER A 164 8.68 -1.53 3.21
CA SER A 164 8.93 -2.60 4.18
C SER A 164 10.34 -2.57 4.78
N GLN A 165 11.27 -1.83 4.17
CA GLN A 165 12.64 -1.65 4.65
C GLN A 165 12.81 -0.38 5.48
N ASP A 166 11.88 0.59 5.39
CA ASP A 166 11.93 1.83 6.15
C ASP A 166 11.72 1.56 7.66
N PRO A 167 12.74 1.80 8.52
CA PRO A 167 12.64 1.55 9.96
C PRO A 167 11.52 2.35 10.63
N LYS A 168 11.27 3.58 10.16
CA LYS A 168 10.21 4.45 10.70
C LYS A 168 8.85 3.85 10.39
N TRP A 169 8.66 3.37 9.15
CA TRP A 169 7.43 2.70 8.76
C TRP A 169 7.22 1.40 9.52
N ILE A 170 8.25 0.57 9.69
CA ILE A 170 8.18 -0.69 10.43
C ILE A 170 7.72 -0.43 11.88
N ALA A 171 8.32 0.55 12.56
CA ALA A 171 7.97 0.90 13.93
C ALA A 171 6.51 1.40 14.03
N MET A 172 6.14 2.35 13.18
CA MET A 172 4.77 2.89 13.11
C MET A 172 3.74 1.79 12.80
N HIS A 173 4.05 0.89 11.86
CA HIS A 173 3.15 -0.19 11.47
C HIS A 173 2.96 -1.21 12.60
N LYS A 174 4.04 -1.55 13.32
CA LYS A 174 3.98 -2.44 14.49
C LYS A 174 3.10 -1.86 15.59
N GLU A 175 3.25 -0.57 15.89
CA GLU A 175 2.43 0.12 16.88
C GLU A 175 0.97 0.21 16.44
N HIS A 176 0.72 0.56 15.18
CA HIS A 176 -0.61 0.59 14.60
C HIS A 176 -1.32 -0.77 14.71
N LEU A 177 -0.63 -1.87 14.37
CA LEU A 177 -1.18 -3.21 14.51
C LEU A 177 -1.49 -3.56 15.98
N LYS A 178 -0.61 -3.20 16.91
CA LYS A 178 -0.84 -3.39 18.35
C LYS A 178 -2.13 -2.67 18.79
N ASN A 179 -2.31 -1.42 18.36
CA ASN A 179 -3.48 -0.61 18.69
C ASN A 179 -4.77 -1.18 18.05
N MET A 180 -4.71 -1.64 16.79
CA MET A 180 -5.85 -2.31 16.16
C MET A 180 -6.24 -3.58 16.90
N HIS A 181 -5.27 -4.43 17.26
CA HIS A 181 -5.53 -5.68 17.99
C HIS A 181 -5.94 -5.46 19.45
N ALA A 182 -5.76 -4.26 20.03
CA ALA A 182 -6.30 -3.92 21.34
C ALA A 182 -7.83 -3.80 21.32
N SER A 183 -8.40 -3.37 20.19
CA SER A 183 -9.86 -3.30 20.01
C SER A 183 -10.47 -4.70 19.97
N GLU A 184 -11.42 -4.94 20.87
CA GLU A 184 -12.19 -6.19 20.91
C GLU A 184 -13.06 -6.37 19.66
N SER A 185 -13.73 -5.30 19.21
CA SER A 185 -14.56 -5.35 17.99
C SER A 185 -13.73 -5.66 16.74
N TYR A 186 -12.50 -5.13 16.66
CA TYR A 186 -11.59 -5.48 15.58
C TYR A 186 -11.18 -6.96 15.64
N ARG A 187 -10.80 -7.47 16.82
CA ARG A 187 -10.42 -8.89 17.01
C ARG A 187 -11.56 -9.82 16.59
N GLU A 188 -12.79 -9.51 16.97
CA GLU A 188 -13.95 -10.32 16.62
C GLU A 188 -14.28 -10.26 15.11
N ASN A 189 -14.29 -9.06 14.53
CA ASN A 189 -14.48 -8.91 13.08
C ASN A 189 -13.39 -9.62 12.28
N HIS A 190 -12.14 -9.56 12.74
CA HIS A 190 -11.03 -10.27 12.12
C HIS A 190 -11.19 -11.78 12.24
N ARG A 191 -11.64 -12.29 13.40
CA ARG A 191 -11.96 -13.71 13.60
C ARG A 191 -13.04 -14.19 12.62
N ILE A 192 -14.15 -13.47 12.54
CA ILE A 192 -15.26 -13.79 11.62
C ILE A 192 -14.79 -13.76 10.16
N ALA A 193 -13.99 -12.77 9.78
CA ALA A 193 -13.45 -12.67 8.43
C ALA A 193 -12.52 -13.85 8.10
N MET A 194 -11.66 -14.24 9.03
CA MET A 194 -10.76 -15.39 8.86
C MET A 194 -11.53 -16.72 8.81
N GLU A 195 -12.61 -16.85 9.57
CA GLU A 195 -13.48 -18.02 9.51
C GLU A 195 -14.16 -18.15 8.14
N LYS A 196 -14.76 -17.07 7.63
CA LYS A 196 -15.34 -17.02 6.28
C LYS A 196 -14.31 -17.33 5.19
N LEU A 197 -13.07 -16.84 5.36
CA LEU A 197 -12.00 -17.11 4.41
C LEU A 197 -11.58 -18.59 4.42
N ARG A 198 -11.52 -19.22 5.60
CA ARG A 198 -11.17 -20.63 5.75
C ARG A 198 -12.24 -21.57 5.19
N THR A 199 -13.51 -21.20 5.27
CA THR A 199 -14.63 -21.96 4.71
C THR A 199 -14.84 -21.72 3.21
N CYS A 200 -14.24 -20.66 2.65
CA CYS A 200 -14.30 -20.37 1.22
C CYS A 200 -13.59 -21.45 0.39
N GLU A 201 -14.34 -22.13 -0.49
CA GLU A 201 -13.82 -23.20 -1.36
C GLU A 201 -12.63 -22.76 -2.21
N LYS A 202 -12.70 -21.58 -2.83
CA LYS A 202 -11.61 -21.03 -3.65
C LYS A 202 -10.33 -20.85 -2.85
N PHE A 203 -10.44 -20.42 -1.58
CA PHE A 203 -9.29 -20.27 -0.70
C PHE A 203 -8.71 -21.64 -0.32
N GLN A 204 -9.57 -22.61 0.01
CA GLN A 204 -9.15 -23.98 0.32
C GLN A 204 -8.45 -24.67 -0.86
N ALA A 205 -9.02 -24.57 -2.06
CA ALA A 205 -8.43 -25.10 -3.29
C ALA A 205 -7.05 -24.49 -3.55
N GLY A 206 -6.94 -23.16 -3.50
CA GLY A 206 -5.65 -22.48 -3.66
C GLY A 206 -4.64 -22.81 -2.56
N ALA A 207 -5.09 -23.06 -1.32
CA ALA A 207 -4.22 -23.51 -0.24
C ALA A 207 -3.69 -24.92 -0.47
N LYS A 208 -4.54 -25.86 -0.93
CA LYS A 208 -4.14 -27.22 -1.31
C LYS A 208 -3.13 -27.20 -2.46
N GLU A 209 -3.39 -26.42 -3.50
CA GLU A 209 -2.49 -26.27 -4.66
C GLU A 209 -1.12 -25.70 -4.23
N ARG A 210 -1.11 -24.62 -3.43
CA ARG A 210 0.13 -24.08 -2.86
C ARG A 210 0.86 -25.11 -2.02
N GLY A 211 0.15 -25.87 -1.19
CA GLY A 211 0.72 -26.94 -0.37
C GLY A 211 1.38 -28.02 -1.22
N ALA A 212 0.70 -28.48 -2.28
CA ALA A 212 1.24 -29.45 -3.23
C ALA A 212 2.50 -28.92 -3.91
N ARG A 213 2.46 -27.69 -4.43
CA ARG A 213 3.62 -27.04 -5.08
C ARG A 213 4.82 -26.88 -4.13
N LEU A 214 4.57 -26.55 -2.87
CA LEU A 214 5.63 -26.38 -1.87
C LEU A 214 6.21 -27.71 -1.40
N LYS A 215 5.41 -28.79 -1.39
CA LYS A 215 5.85 -30.13 -0.99
C LYS A 215 7.05 -30.62 -1.82
N ASP A 216 7.14 -30.23 -3.08
CA ASP A 216 8.22 -30.64 -3.99
C ASP A 216 9.34 -29.60 -4.09
N SER A 217 9.18 -28.42 -3.48
CA SER A 217 10.17 -27.35 -3.53
C SER A 217 11.32 -27.61 -2.55
N ASN A 218 12.52 -27.88 -3.09
CA ASN A 218 13.74 -28.02 -2.29
C ASN A 218 14.07 -26.73 -1.52
N VAL A 219 13.84 -25.56 -2.12
CA VAL A 219 14.03 -24.26 -1.47
C VAL A 219 13.14 -24.13 -0.23
N TRP A 220 11.87 -24.54 -0.35
CA TRP A 220 10.94 -24.48 0.78
C TRP A 220 11.28 -25.51 1.86
N LYS A 221 11.63 -26.74 1.48
CA LYS A 221 12.11 -27.77 2.43
C LYS A 221 13.30 -27.27 3.24
N GLU A 222 14.27 -26.64 2.56
CA GLU A 222 15.45 -26.10 3.21
C GLU A 222 15.12 -24.90 4.12
N ALA A 223 14.23 -24.01 3.68
CA ALA A 223 13.76 -22.91 4.53
C ALA A 223 13.04 -23.40 5.80
N ILE A 224 12.20 -24.44 5.69
CA ILE A 224 11.53 -25.08 6.83
C ILE A 224 12.57 -25.74 7.75
N ARG A 225 13.56 -26.45 7.19
CA ARG A 225 14.64 -27.08 7.95
C ARG A 225 15.44 -26.04 8.74
N LYS A 226 15.90 -24.97 8.10
CA LYS A 226 16.61 -23.86 8.75
C LYS A 226 15.75 -23.18 9.83
N SER A 227 14.47 -22.93 9.56
CA SER A 227 13.54 -22.36 10.55
C SER A 227 13.33 -23.28 11.75
N SER A 228 13.20 -24.58 11.51
CA SER A 228 13.12 -25.60 12.57
C SER A 228 14.40 -25.65 13.39
N MET A 229 15.57 -25.74 12.74
CA MET A 229 16.90 -25.72 13.37
C MET A 229 17.07 -24.48 14.23
N LYS A 230 16.78 -23.28 13.71
CA LYS A 230 16.89 -22.01 14.44
C LYS A 230 16.08 -22.01 15.74
N LYS A 231 14.88 -22.60 15.74
CA LYS A 231 13.98 -22.65 16.90
C LYS A 231 14.32 -23.75 17.92
N ARG A 232 15.23 -24.68 17.60
CA ARG A 232 15.65 -25.71 18.55
C ARG A 232 16.29 -25.04 19.76
N LYS A 233 16.03 -25.60 20.94
CA LYS A 233 16.61 -25.16 22.20
C LYS A 233 17.67 -26.18 22.61
N PRO A 234 18.97 -25.88 22.45
CA PRO A 234 20.03 -26.78 22.85
C PRO A 234 19.99 -27.07 24.35
N VAL A 235 20.41 -28.27 24.72
CA VAL A 235 20.47 -28.73 26.11
C VAL A 235 21.86 -29.24 26.44
N ILE A 236 22.29 -29.01 27.68
CA ILE A 236 23.53 -29.53 28.24
C ILE A 236 23.22 -30.38 29.47
N GLY A 237 23.79 -31.56 29.48
CA GLY A 237 23.70 -32.54 30.53
C GLY A 237 25.05 -32.70 31.21
N ILE A 238 25.10 -32.66 32.54
CA ILE A 238 26.32 -32.93 33.33
C ILE A 238 26.08 -34.22 34.10
N ASN A 239 26.91 -35.23 33.85
CA ASN A 239 26.89 -36.48 34.59
C ASN A 239 27.35 -36.24 36.04
N LEU A 240 26.57 -36.73 37.00
CA LEU A 240 26.85 -36.52 38.41
C LEU A 240 28.01 -37.36 38.95
N ASN A 241 28.40 -38.43 38.24
CA ASN A 241 29.42 -39.35 38.71
C ASN A 241 30.84 -38.95 38.28
N ASP A 242 31.01 -38.52 37.04
CA ASP A 242 32.32 -38.26 36.41
C ASP A 242 32.45 -36.83 35.84
N GLY A 243 31.39 -36.02 35.94
CA GLY A 243 31.36 -34.67 35.39
C GLY A 243 31.30 -34.61 33.86
N ALA A 244 31.12 -35.76 33.17
CA ALA A 244 31.07 -35.79 31.71
C ALA A 244 29.91 -34.93 31.17
N ILE A 245 30.19 -34.21 30.08
CA ILE A 245 29.27 -33.25 29.49
C ILE A 245 28.65 -33.83 28.22
N ALA A 246 27.32 -33.77 28.13
CA ALA A 246 26.55 -34.12 26.95
C ALA A 246 25.81 -32.89 26.43
N CYS A 247 26.15 -32.40 25.23
CA CYS A 247 25.48 -31.27 24.59
C CYS A 247 24.68 -31.75 23.37
N PHE A 248 23.38 -31.44 23.31
CA PHE A 248 22.50 -31.85 22.22
C PHE A 248 21.73 -30.67 21.63
N VAL A 249 21.69 -30.57 20.30
CA VAL A 249 20.97 -29.53 19.55
C VAL A 249 19.68 -30.11 18.95
N GLY A 250 18.81 -30.55 19.84
CA GLY A 250 17.46 -31.05 19.54
C GLY A 250 17.25 -32.53 19.85
N SER A 251 15.99 -32.96 19.72
CA SER A 251 15.53 -34.28 20.17
C SER A 251 16.11 -35.44 19.37
N GLN A 252 16.47 -35.24 18.11
CA GLN A 252 17.07 -36.29 17.28
C GLN A 252 18.45 -36.72 17.81
N GLU A 253 19.29 -35.75 18.21
CA GLU A 253 20.62 -36.03 18.75
C GLU A 253 20.54 -36.70 20.11
N SER A 254 19.69 -36.19 21.01
CA SER A 254 19.53 -36.79 22.34
C SER A 254 19.02 -38.22 22.25
N ASN A 255 18.03 -38.48 21.39
CA ASN A 255 17.51 -39.82 21.15
C ASN A 255 18.55 -40.77 20.54
N ALA A 256 19.39 -40.29 19.61
CA ALA A 256 20.47 -41.07 19.01
C ALA A 256 21.55 -41.46 20.04
N ALA A 257 21.83 -40.57 21.01
CA ALA A 257 22.68 -40.86 22.16
C ALA A 257 21.97 -41.67 23.26
N GLY A 258 20.75 -42.15 23.00
CA GLY A 258 19.95 -42.97 23.90
C GLY A 258 19.26 -42.20 25.04
N PHE A 259 19.29 -40.87 25.05
CA PHE A 259 18.56 -40.06 26.02
C PHE A 259 17.15 -39.76 25.49
N SER A 260 16.14 -39.80 26.37
CA SER A 260 14.78 -39.44 25.99
C SER A 260 14.58 -37.94 26.16
N ASP A 261 14.28 -37.25 25.06
CA ASP A 261 14.03 -35.80 25.03
C ASP A 261 12.93 -35.34 26.01
N SER A 262 11.86 -36.13 26.14
CA SER A 262 10.78 -35.84 27.10
C SER A 262 11.25 -35.95 28.55
N LYS A 263 12.13 -36.93 28.85
CA LYS A 263 12.73 -37.07 30.18
C LYS A 263 13.75 -35.96 30.46
N ILE A 264 14.56 -35.58 29.48
CA ILE A 264 15.45 -34.40 29.57
C ILE A 264 14.62 -33.15 29.88
N THR A 265 13.53 -32.92 29.13
CA THR A 265 12.64 -31.77 29.34
C THR A 265 12.02 -31.76 30.74
N CYS A 266 11.68 -32.93 31.30
CA CYS A 266 11.22 -33.02 32.69
C CYS A 266 12.30 -32.59 33.69
N VAL A 267 13.56 -32.94 33.44
CA VAL A 267 14.69 -32.51 34.30
C VAL A 267 14.91 -31.00 34.19
N VAL A 268 14.97 -30.46 32.97
CA VAL A 268 15.13 -29.01 32.72
C VAL A 268 14.00 -28.20 33.36
N LYS A 269 12.78 -28.74 33.44
CA LYS A 269 11.62 -28.10 34.08
C LYS A 269 11.53 -28.35 35.60
N GLY A 270 12.51 -29.01 36.21
CA GLY A 270 12.53 -29.32 37.64
C GLY A 270 11.50 -30.37 38.08
N LYS A 271 10.85 -31.08 37.15
CA LYS A 271 9.90 -32.15 37.46
C LYS A 271 10.58 -33.45 37.87
N ARG A 272 11.86 -33.60 37.53
CA ARG A 272 12.72 -34.74 37.87
C ARG A 272 14.12 -34.22 38.18
N PRO A 273 14.85 -34.85 39.11
CA PRO A 273 16.20 -34.39 39.46
C PRO A 273 17.22 -34.74 38.38
N THR A 274 17.13 -35.94 37.78
CA THR A 274 18.12 -36.44 36.81
C THR A 274 17.47 -37.32 35.75
N HIS A 275 18.20 -37.56 34.65
CA HIS A 275 17.88 -38.58 33.66
C HIS A 275 19.17 -39.24 33.17
N LYS A 276 19.25 -40.57 33.30
CA LYS A 276 20.47 -41.37 33.04
C LYS A 276 21.72 -40.84 33.76
N GLY A 277 21.59 -40.48 35.04
CA GLY A 277 22.71 -39.97 35.84
C GLY A 277 23.15 -38.54 35.50
N HIS A 278 22.49 -37.87 34.56
CA HIS A 278 22.80 -36.49 34.17
C HIS A 278 21.75 -35.52 34.71
N THR A 279 22.19 -34.37 35.21
CA THR A 279 21.34 -33.18 35.38
C THR A 279 21.32 -32.39 34.07
N TRP A 280 20.18 -31.80 33.71
CA TRP A 280 19.99 -31.16 32.40
C TRP A 280 19.51 -29.73 32.53
N ARG A 281 20.03 -28.83 31.69
CA ARG A 281 19.53 -27.46 31.52
C ARG A 281 19.61 -27.03 30.06
N TYR A 282 18.97 -25.90 29.74
CA TYR A 282 19.19 -25.26 28.44
C TYR A 282 20.63 -24.76 28.36
N ALA A 283 21.25 -24.95 27.20
CA ALA A 283 22.58 -24.44 26.92
C ALA A 283 22.50 -23.00 26.37
N THR A 284 23.49 -22.20 26.72
CA THR A 284 23.75 -20.86 26.16
C THR A 284 24.42 -20.96 24.79
N TYR A 285 24.55 -19.85 24.06
CA TYR A 285 25.20 -19.85 22.76
C TYR A 285 26.67 -20.26 22.87
N GLU A 286 27.36 -19.70 23.86
CA GLU A 286 28.77 -19.88 24.15
C GLU A 286 29.07 -21.34 24.53
N GLU A 287 28.17 -21.99 25.28
CA GLU A 287 28.31 -23.40 25.64
C GLU A 287 28.12 -24.31 24.42
N VAL A 288 27.20 -23.98 23.53
CA VAL A 288 27.04 -24.75 22.28
C VAL A 288 28.26 -24.55 21.39
N GLU A 289 28.85 -23.35 21.35
CA GLU A 289 30.09 -23.08 20.63
C GLU A 289 31.26 -23.88 21.20
N GLN A 290 31.37 -23.96 22.53
CA GLN A 290 32.40 -24.71 23.22
C GLN A 290 32.29 -26.23 23.00
N TYR A 291 31.10 -26.80 23.15
CA TYR A 291 30.90 -28.26 23.14
C TYR A 291 30.44 -28.83 21.79
N ARG A 292 29.99 -27.99 20.86
CA ARG A 292 29.56 -28.34 19.50
C ARG A 292 30.08 -27.31 18.48
N PRO A 293 31.41 -27.11 18.37
CA PRO A 293 31.98 -26.12 17.47
C PRO A 293 31.60 -26.42 16.01
N GLY A 294 31.27 -25.38 15.25
CA GLY A 294 30.87 -25.49 13.85
C GLY A 294 29.47 -26.06 13.60
N HIS A 295 28.67 -26.27 14.65
CA HIS A 295 27.31 -26.75 14.49
C HIS A 295 26.41 -25.70 13.83
N GLU A 296 25.59 -26.10 12.86
CA GLU A 296 24.75 -25.21 12.04
C GLU A 296 23.85 -24.27 12.86
N TRP A 297 23.39 -24.72 14.04
CA TRP A 297 22.58 -23.88 14.93
C TRP A 297 23.28 -22.58 15.35
N LEU A 298 24.61 -22.59 15.46
CA LEU A 298 25.43 -21.43 15.81
C LEU A 298 25.39 -20.36 14.71
N GLU A 299 25.46 -20.79 13.44
CA GLU A 299 25.36 -19.89 12.29
C GLU A 299 23.98 -19.22 12.22
N LEU A 300 22.92 -19.96 12.56
CA LEU A 300 21.53 -19.47 12.48
C LEU A 300 21.10 -18.58 13.66
N ASN A 301 21.83 -18.64 14.78
CA ASN A 301 21.51 -17.96 16.04
C ASN A 301 22.65 -17.06 16.55
N LYS A 302 23.59 -16.68 15.69
CA LYS A 302 24.68 -15.77 16.05
C LYS A 302 24.12 -14.50 16.72
N PRO A 303 24.60 -14.10 17.91
CA PRO A 303 24.18 -12.87 18.56
C PRO A 303 24.44 -11.67 17.64
N THR A 304 23.48 -10.75 17.56
CA THR A 304 23.60 -9.47 16.84
C THR A 304 24.11 -8.37 17.74
#